data_AF-A0A7S3EY12-F1
#
_entry.id   AF-A0A7S3EY12-F1
#
_cell.length_a   1.000
_cell.length_b   1.000
_cell.length_c   1.000
_cell.angle_alpha   90.00
_cell.angle_beta   90.00
_cell.angle_gamma   90.00
#
_symmetry.space_group_name_H-M   'P 1'
#
loop_
_entity.id
_entity.type
_entity.pdbx_description
1 polymer ?
#
loop_
_entity_poly.entity_id
_entity_poly.type
_entity_poly.pdbx_seq_one_letter_code
_entity_poly.pdbx_strand_id
1 'polypeptide(L)'
;HDTFLLGGTCEVCETKVVQGSFMKEIFLVAKSATNTTLNIHFSAAVPSTAQCTRQQSIVPFAELKVSQVAPSSDEFSVDNVHVRLARINQREVHLKVSDDQYKIVVKSRMYPYADRNEKRKRLDLIITPLADEGADPVAPHGR
;
A
#
# COMPACT_ATOMS: atom_id res chain seq x y z
N HIS A 1 -3.45 -15.47 10.86
CA HIS A 1 -4.70 -16.06 10.34
C HIS A 1 -5.85 -15.22 10.85
N ASP A 2 -6.77 -14.81 9.97
CA ASP A 2 -7.88 -13.91 10.31
C ASP A 2 -9.21 -14.49 9.81
N THR A 3 -10.27 -14.32 10.60
CA THR A 3 -11.61 -14.79 10.24
C THR A 3 -12.44 -13.59 9.80
N PHE A 4 -13.07 -13.66 8.64
CA PHE A 4 -13.93 -12.58 8.15
C PHE A 4 -15.17 -13.10 7.44
N LEU A 5 -16.22 -12.28 7.49
CA LEU A 5 -17.51 -12.59 6.89
C LEU A 5 -17.51 -12.12 5.44
N LEU A 6 -17.80 -13.04 4.51
CA LEU A 6 -18.23 -12.71 3.16
C LEU A 6 -19.74 -12.91 3.08
N GLY A 7 -20.42 -12.12 2.27
CA GLY A 7 -21.87 -12.13 2.15
C GLY A 7 -22.44 -13.51 1.80
N GLY A 8 -23.75 -13.65 1.98
CA GLY A 8 -24.50 -14.83 1.58
C GLY A 8 -25.93 -14.49 1.18
N THR A 9 -26.34 -14.99 0.02
CA THR A 9 -27.73 -15.19 -0.42
C THR A 9 -28.13 -16.66 -0.24
N CYS A 10 -27.58 -17.34 0.77
CA CYS A 10 -27.92 -18.71 1.07
C CYS A 10 -29.23 -18.71 1.87
N GLU A 11 -30.26 -19.39 1.36
CA GLU A 11 -31.60 -19.46 1.97
C GLU A 11 -31.60 -20.08 3.38
N VAL A 12 -30.51 -20.75 3.77
CA VAL A 12 -30.36 -21.44 5.07
C VAL A 12 -29.27 -20.81 5.95
N CYS A 13 -28.41 -19.98 5.38
CA CYS A 13 -27.19 -19.50 6.04
C CYS A 13 -26.89 -18.05 5.66
N GLU A 14 -27.31 -17.11 6.53
CA GLU A 14 -27.29 -15.67 6.27
C GLU A 14 -25.88 -15.07 6.07
N THR A 15 -24.81 -15.81 6.39
CA THR A 15 -23.41 -15.38 6.26
C THR A 15 -22.45 -16.55 6.01
N LYS A 16 -21.51 -16.36 5.08
CA LYS A 16 -20.38 -17.27 4.88
C LYS A 16 -19.18 -16.78 5.67
N VAL A 17 -18.83 -17.51 6.72
CA VAL A 17 -17.58 -17.27 7.47
C VAL A 17 -16.42 -17.83 6.65
N VAL A 18 -15.41 -17.01 6.38
CA VAL A 18 -14.22 -17.41 5.64
C VAL A 18 -13.00 -17.27 6.53
N GLN A 19 -12.20 -18.33 6.52
CA GLN A 19 -10.87 -18.35 7.11
C GLN A 19 -9.86 -17.93 6.05
N GLY A 20 -9.05 -16.92 6.34
CA GLY A 20 -8.08 -16.42 5.38
C GLY A 20 -7.05 -15.50 6.01
N SER A 21 -6.35 -14.77 5.15
CA SER A 21 -5.36 -13.79 5.56
C SER A 21 -5.43 -12.60 4.61
N PHE A 22 -5.37 -11.39 5.17
CA PHE A 22 -5.16 -10.18 4.40
C PHE A 22 -3.86 -9.52 4.84
N MET A 23 -3.20 -8.83 3.91
CA MET A 23 -2.07 -7.99 4.26
C MET A 23 -2.55 -6.85 5.17
N LYS A 24 -1.87 -6.68 6.29
CA LYS A 24 -2.14 -5.59 7.25
C LYS A 24 -1.07 -4.51 7.21
N GLU A 25 0.15 -4.86 6.83
CA GLU A 25 1.29 -3.96 6.81
C GLU A 25 2.14 -4.25 5.58
N ILE A 26 2.86 -3.23 5.12
CA ILE A 26 3.83 -3.36 4.05
C ILE A 26 5.08 -2.55 4.37
N PHE A 27 6.21 -3.11 4.00
CA PHE A 27 7.52 -2.48 4.05
C PHE A 27 8.04 -2.41 2.62
N LEU A 28 8.21 -1.20 2.11
CA LEU A 28 8.75 -0.95 0.78
C LEU A 28 10.15 -0.37 0.91
N VAL A 29 11.06 -0.85 0.08
CA VAL A 29 12.42 -0.31 0.00
C VAL A 29 12.57 0.29 -1.39
N ALA A 30 12.84 1.59 -1.43
CA ALA A 30 13.10 2.33 -2.66
C ALA A 30 14.52 2.88 -2.62
N LYS A 31 15.21 2.83 -3.76
CA LYS A 31 16.59 3.29 -3.87
C LYS A 31 16.61 4.46 -4.85
N SER A 32 17.03 5.62 -4.37
CA SER A 32 17.07 6.82 -5.19
C SER A 32 18.26 6.82 -6.15
N ALA A 33 18.22 7.71 -7.15
CA ALA A 33 19.31 7.92 -8.10
C ALA A 33 20.66 8.26 -7.44
N THR A 34 20.65 8.92 -6.27
CA THR A 34 21.87 9.20 -5.49
C THR A 34 22.31 8.05 -4.58
N ASN A 35 21.77 6.85 -4.80
CA ASN A 35 22.08 5.65 -4.01
C ASN A 35 21.56 5.73 -2.55
N THR A 36 20.61 6.63 -2.26
CA THR A 36 19.96 6.74 -0.96
C THR A 36 18.84 5.71 -0.84
N THR A 37 18.92 4.81 0.14
CA THR A 37 17.87 3.82 0.42
C THR A 37 16.82 4.38 1.38
N LEU A 38 15.56 4.38 0.94
CA LEU A 38 14.38 4.75 1.72
C LEU A 38 13.61 3.48 2.09
N ASN A 39 13.31 3.32 3.36
CA ASN A 39 12.40 2.31 3.88
C ASN A 39 11.07 2.99 4.20
N ILE A 40 9.99 2.52 3.62
CA ILE A 40 8.65 3.08 3.74
C ILE A 40 7.77 2.03 4.40
N HIS A 41 7.22 2.35 5.56
CA HIS A 41 6.32 1.50 6.32
C HIS A 41 4.90 2.08 6.30
N PHE A 42 3.93 1.21 5.97
CA PHE A 42 2.52 1.57 5.96
C PHE A 42 1.65 0.45 6.52
N SER A 43 0.75 0.80 7.44
CA SER A 43 -0.12 -0.13 8.15
C SER A 43 -1.59 0.21 7.92
N ALA A 44 -2.39 -0.83 7.65
CA ALA A 44 -3.84 -0.74 7.55
C ALA A 44 -4.50 -0.39 8.90
N ALA A 45 -3.84 -0.67 10.02
CA ALA A 45 -4.35 -0.37 11.36
C ALA A 45 -4.38 1.15 11.61
N VAL A 46 -3.33 1.86 11.16
CA VAL A 46 -3.22 3.32 11.28
C VAL A 46 -2.95 3.92 9.90
N PRO A 47 -3.94 3.90 8.99
CA PRO A 47 -3.68 4.20 7.58
C PRO A 47 -3.67 5.71 7.31
N SER A 48 -3.71 6.54 8.35
CA SER A 48 -3.56 8.00 8.29
C SER A 48 -2.10 8.45 8.31
N THR A 49 -1.18 7.53 8.57
CA THR A 49 0.25 7.82 8.62
C THR A 49 1.04 6.84 7.76
N ALA A 50 2.16 7.29 7.23
CA ALA A 50 3.18 6.43 6.64
C ALA A 50 4.55 6.90 7.12
N GLN A 51 5.37 5.97 7.59
CA GLN A 51 6.68 6.25 8.16
C GLN A 51 7.76 6.00 7.13
N CYS A 52 8.70 6.92 6.99
CA CYS A 52 9.81 6.81 6.06
C CYS A 52 11.13 6.98 6.81
N THR A 53 11.98 5.96 6.78
CA THR A 53 13.34 5.99 7.36
C THR A 53 14.38 5.85 6.26
N ARG A 54 15.58 6.38 6.48
CA ARG A 54 16.74 6.10 5.63
C ARG A 54 17.46 4.89 6.20
N GLN A 55 17.99 4.00 5.37
CA GLN A 55 18.66 2.77 5.86
C GLN A 55 19.80 3.02 6.87
N GLN A 56 20.45 4.19 6.81
CA GLN A 56 21.53 4.58 7.73
C GLN A 56 21.04 5.24 9.02
N SER A 57 19.73 5.38 9.23
CA SER A 57 19.16 6.05 10.41
C SER A 57 17.96 5.28 10.96
N ILE A 58 17.94 5.13 12.29
CA ILE A 58 16.79 4.57 13.02
C ILE A 58 15.68 5.64 13.17
N VAL A 59 16.04 6.92 13.04
CA VAL A 59 15.10 8.04 13.19
C VAL A 59 14.30 8.21 11.89
N PRO A 60 12.95 8.36 11.97
CA PRO A 60 12.12 8.72 10.83
C PRO A 60 12.67 9.96 10.13
N PHE A 61 13.02 9.81 8.86
CA PHE A 61 13.42 10.91 8.00
C PHE A 61 12.22 11.79 7.64
N ALA A 62 11.07 11.15 7.39
CA ALA A 62 9.82 11.81 7.11
C ALA A 62 8.65 10.97 7.64
N GLU A 63 7.58 11.65 8.03
CA GLU A 63 6.31 11.03 8.40
C GLU A 63 5.22 11.73 7.59
N LEU A 64 4.56 10.98 6.70
CA LEU A 64 3.42 11.50 5.95
C LEU A 64 2.16 11.38 6.79
N LYS A 65 1.36 12.45 6.84
CA LYS A 65 0.11 12.49 7.60
C LYS A 65 -1.05 12.98 6.75
N VAL A 66 -2.14 12.23 6.80
CA VAL A 66 -3.41 12.64 6.17
C VAL A 66 -4.53 12.65 7.21
N SER A 67 -5.58 13.41 6.92
CA SER A 67 -6.80 13.42 7.72
C SER A 67 -7.36 12.01 7.89
N GLN A 68 -7.88 11.74 9.08
CA GLN A 68 -8.53 10.47 9.41
C GLN A 68 -9.92 10.34 8.76
N VAL A 69 -10.55 11.47 8.39
CA VAL A 69 -11.96 11.50 8.00
C VAL A 69 -12.16 12.14 6.62
N ALA A 70 -11.59 13.32 6.40
CA ALA A 70 -11.81 14.09 5.17
C ALA A 70 -10.75 13.77 4.11
N PRO A 71 -11.07 13.87 2.81
CA PRO A 71 -10.06 13.76 1.76
C PRO A 71 -8.91 14.75 1.96
N SER A 72 -7.68 14.24 1.90
CA SER A 72 -6.47 15.04 2.05
C SER A 72 -5.28 14.27 1.50
N SER A 73 -4.19 14.96 1.17
CA SER A 73 -2.95 14.30 0.77
C SER A 73 -1.74 14.99 1.35
N ASP A 74 -0.68 14.20 1.51
CA ASP A 74 0.64 14.64 1.92
C ASP A 74 1.66 13.87 1.09
N GLU A 75 2.77 14.51 0.74
CA GLU A 75 3.78 13.93 -0.16
C GLU A 75 5.17 14.51 0.08
N PHE A 76 6.18 13.71 -0.21
CA PHE A 76 7.56 14.16 -0.30
C PHE A 76 8.27 13.43 -1.44
N SER A 77 9.41 13.97 -1.83
CA SER A 77 10.26 13.38 -2.86
C SER A 77 11.73 13.41 -2.42
N VAL A 78 12.49 12.40 -2.83
CA VAL A 78 13.94 12.33 -2.67
C VAL A 78 14.52 11.86 -3.99
N ASP A 79 15.23 12.75 -4.67
CA ASP A 79 15.68 12.59 -6.05
C ASP A 79 14.51 12.21 -6.98
N ASN A 80 14.55 11.01 -7.58
CA ASN A 80 13.52 10.45 -8.44
C ASN A 80 12.46 9.63 -7.68
N VAL A 81 12.62 9.39 -6.38
CA VAL A 81 11.64 8.64 -5.60
C VAL A 81 10.58 9.60 -5.05
N HIS A 82 9.35 9.39 -5.46
CA HIS A 82 8.16 10.13 -5.03
C HIS A 82 7.30 9.27 -4.11
N VAL A 83 6.97 9.79 -2.93
CA VAL A 83 6.12 9.12 -1.95
C VAL A 83 4.93 10.01 -1.62
N ARG A 84 3.73 9.49 -1.82
CA ARG A 84 2.47 10.23 -1.58
C ARG A 84 1.50 9.39 -0.78
N LEU A 85 0.98 9.97 0.30
CA LEU A 85 -0.13 9.43 1.06
C LEU A 85 -1.38 10.26 0.76
N ALA A 86 -2.49 9.62 0.41
CA ALA A 86 -3.73 10.30 0.06
C ALA A 86 -4.95 9.60 0.63
N ARG A 87 -5.69 10.30 1.50
CA ARG A 87 -7.05 9.96 1.90
C ARG A 87 -7.99 10.28 0.75
N ILE A 88 -8.58 9.26 0.14
CA ILE A 88 -9.57 9.45 -0.93
C ILE A 88 -10.94 9.72 -0.33
N ASN A 89 -11.29 8.95 0.70
CA ASN A 89 -12.50 9.09 1.50
C ASN A 89 -12.29 8.38 2.85
N GLN A 90 -13.30 8.42 3.74
CA GLN A 90 -13.21 7.82 5.08
C GLN A 90 -12.83 6.31 5.08
N ARG A 91 -13.17 5.58 4.02
CA ARG A 91 -12.97 4.12 3.90
C ARG A 91 -11.71 3.74 3.16
N GLU A 92 -11.02 4.69 2.52
CA GLU A 92 -9.96 4.40 1.58
C GLU A 92 -8.82 5.43 1.60
N VAL A 93 -7.59 4.92 1.64
CA VAL A 93 -6.36 5.70 1.54
C VAL A 93 -5.32 4.95 0.76
N HIS A 94 -4.60 5.70 -0.05
CA HIS A 94 -3.56 5.19 -0.93
C HIS A 94 -2.22 5.70 -0.45
N LEU A 95 -1.27 4.79 -0.24
CA LEU A 95 0.15 5.10 -0.31
C LEU A 95 0.59 4.82 -1.75
N LYS A 96 1.22 5.81 -2.38
CA LYS A 96 1.85 5.68 -3.69
C LYS A 96 3.35 5.89 -3.52
N VAL A 97 4.14 4.96 -4.03
CA VAL A 97 5.59 5.06 -4.11
C VAL A 97 5.94 4.88 -5.58
N SER A 98 6.66 5.82 -6.16
CA SER A 98 7.10 5.69 -7.55
C SER A 98 8.51 6.21 -7.72
N ASP A 99 9.24 5.59 -8.63
CA ASP A 99 10.48 6.11 -9.21
C ASP A 99 10.31 6.24 -10.73
N ASP A 100 11.40 6.31 -11.49
CA ASP A 100 11.36 6.40 -12.95
C ASP A 100 10.97 5.07 -13.62
N GLN A 101 11.05 3.95 -12.90
CA GLN A 101 10.88 2.60 -13.44
C GLN A 101 9.55 1.95 -13.02
N TYR A 102 9.11 2.20 -11.79
CA TYR A 102 7.97 1.53 -11.19
C TYR A 102 7.08 2.49 -10.41
N LYS A 103 5.81 2.10 -10.33
CA LYS A 103 4.82 2.71 -9.48
C LYS A 103 4.12 1.65 -8.66
N ILE A 104 4.25 1.77 -7.36
CA ILE A 104 3.61 0.93 -6.36
C ILE A 104 2.47 1.72 -5.73
N VAL A 105 1.26 1.15 -5.75
CA VAL A 105 0.08 1.71 -5.09
C VAL A 105 -0.44 0.72 -4.07
N VAL A 106 -0.33 1.08 -2.80
CA VAL A 106 -0.88 0.34 -1.67
C VAL A 106 -2.18 1.02 -1.25
N LYS A 107 -3.28 0.27 -1.23
CA LYS A 107 -4.61 0.79 -0.88
C LYS A 107 -5.06 0.17 0.44
N SER A 108 -5.21 0.99 1.47
CA SER A 108 -5.93 0.57 2.68
C SER A 108 -7.43 0.74 2.45
N ARG A 109 -8.17 -0.35 2.57
CA ARG A 109 -9.63 -0.41 2.37
C ARG A 109 -10.27 -1.25 3.47
N MET A 110 -11.53 -0.95 3.79
CA MET A 110 -12.30 -1.79 4.71
C MET A 110 -12.54 -3.17 4.11
N TYR A 111 -12.71 -4.16 4.98
CA TYR A 111 -13.17 -5.48 4.58
C TYR A 111 -14.57 -5.37 3.95
N PRO A 112 -14.95 -6.30 3.04
CA PRO A 112 -16.33 -6.43 2.59
C PRO A 112 -17.27 -6.51 3.79
N TYR A 113 -18.49 -5.96 3.71
CA TYR A 113 -19.44 -5.95 4.83
C TYR A 113 -18.82 -5.32 6.10
N ALA A 114 -18.27 -4.12 5.96
CA ALA A 114 -17.43 -3.46 6.97
C ALA A 114 -18.01 -3.49 8.38
N ASP A 115 -19.29 -3.19 8.57
CA ASP A 115 -19.91 -3.17 9.91
C ASP A 115 -19.92 -4.56 10.57
N ARG A 116 -20.15 -5.62 9.79
CA ARG A 116 -20.10 -7.01 10.28
C ARG A 116 -18.67 -7.51 10.49
N ASN A 117 -17.69 -6.89 9.84
CA ASN A 117 -16.28 -7.18 10.00
C ASN A 117 -15.57 -6.16 10.90
N GLU A 118 -16.30 -5.51 11.81
CA GLU A 118 -15.77 -4.58 12.83
C GLU A 118 -14.96 -3.42 12.24
N LYS A 119 -15.29 -3.02 11.01
CA LYS A 119 -14.62 -1.95 10.24
C LYS A 119 -13.11 -2.20 10.07
N ARG A 120 -12.68 -3.46 10.16
CA ARG A 120 -11.28 -3.87 9.90
C ARG A 120 -10.86 -3.48 8.49
N LYS A 121 -9.57 -3.16 8.34
CA LYS A 121 -8.97 -2.74 7.07
C LYS A 121 -7.90 -3.72 6.60
N ARG A 122 -7.78 -3.84 5.28
CA ARG A 122 -6.76 -4.62 4.57
C ARG A 122 -5.95 -3.73 3.64
N LEU A 123 -4.79 -4.21 3.23
CA LEU A 123 -4.00 -3.64 2.15
C LEU A 123 -4.18 -4.43 0.87
N ASP A 124 -4.47 -3.72 -0.22
CA ASP A 124 -4.37 -4.23 -1.59
C ASP A 124 -3.13 -3.57 -2.25
N LEU A 125 -2.33 -4.33 -3.01
CA LEU A 125 -1.10 -3.86 -3.65
C LEU A 125 -1.23 -3.92 -5.17
N ILE A 126 -0.80 -2.87 -5.86
CA ILE A 126 -0.66 -2.83 -7.31
C ILE A 126 0.76 -2.34 -7.62
N ILE A 127 1.46 -3.05 -8.50
CA ILE A 127 2.78 -2.67 -9.01
C ILE A 127 2.62 -2.49 -10.52
N THR A 128 3.06 -1.35 -11.03
CA THR A 128 2.97 -1.00 -12.45
C THR A 128 4.35 -0.55 -12.94
N PRO A 129 4.93 -1.16 -13.98
CA PRO A 129 6.13 -0.63 -14.62
C PRO A 129 5.77 0.68 -15.34
N LEU A 130 6.66 1.66 -15.27
CA LEU A 130 6.56 2.96 -15.93
C LEU A 130 7.45 3.04 -17.17
N ALA A 131 8.52 2.27 -17.21
CA ALA A 131 9.31 2.03 -18.41
C ALA A 131 8.68 0.91 -19.26
N ASP A 132 8.83 1.00 -20.58
CA ASP A 132 8.40 -0.04 -21.52
C ASP A 132 9.41 -1.20 -21.48
N GLU A 133 9.24 -2.13 -20.53
CA GLU A 133 10.12 -3.30 -20.35
C GLU A 133 10.20 -4.19 -21.60
N GLY A 134 9.27 -4.03 -22.56
CA GLY A 134 9.30 -4.73 -23.84
C GLY A 134 10.36 -4.23 -24.84
N ALA A 135 11.00 -3.09 -24.56
CA ALA A 135 12.07 -2.53 -25.40
C ALA A 135 13.48 -2.96 -24.96
N ASP A 136 13.62 -3.55 -23.77
CA ASP A 136 14.91 -4.06 -23.32
C ASP A 136 15.23 -5.36 -24.08
N PRO A 137 16.42 -5.46 -24.71
CA PRO A 137 16.80 -6.66 -25.44
C PRO A 137 16.91 -7.82 -24.45
N VAL A 138 15.88 -8.67 -24.44
CA VAL A 138 15.89 -9.95 -23.74
C VAL A 138 17.12 -10.72 -24.21
N ALA A 139 18.02 -11.04 -23.28
CA ALA A 139 19.26 -11.75 -23.61
C ALA A 139 18.92 -13.05 -24.35
N PRO A 140 19.54 -13.35 -25.50
CA PRO A 140 19.25 -14.56 -26.25
C PRO A 140 19.69 -15.78 -25.44
N HIS A 141 18.74 -16.44 -24.80
CA HIS A 141 18.98 -17.73 -24.16
C HIS A 141 18.81 -18.84 -25.19
N GLY A 142 19.93 -19.36 -25.69
CA GLY A 142 19.97 -20.65 -26.38
C GLY A 142 20.56 -20.61 -27.79
N ARG A 143 21.73 -21.23 -27.93
CA ARG A 143 22.17 -21.88 -29.17
C ARG A 143 21.98 -23.38 -29.01
#